data_AF-A0A7C3WBC9-F1
#
_entry.id   AF-A0A7C3WBC9-F1
#
_cell.length_a   1.000
_cell.length_b   1.000
_cell.length_c   1.000
_cell.angle_alpha   90.00
_cell.angle_beta   90.00
_cell.angle_gamma   90.00
#
_symmetry.space_group_name_H-M   'P 1'
#
loop_
_entity.id
_entity.type
_entity.pdbx_description
1 polymer ?
#
loop_
_entity_poly.entity_id
_entity_poly.type
_entity_poly.pdbx_seq_one_letter_code
_entity_poly.pdbx_strand_id
1 'polypeptide(L)' 'MTPEQIERRLERLLPTVAKPGRYTGGELNSLVKDWDQIGTRVCLAFPDVYDIGTPNLGLAILYDLINQRPDLLAE' A
#
# COMPACT_ATOMS: atom_id res chain seq x y z
N MET A 1 -14.24 19.20 -15.12
CA MET A 1 -13.53 18.44 -16.16
C MET A 1 -14.46 17.36 -16.67
N THR A 2 -14.56 17.17 -17.98
CA THR A 2 -15.34 16.07 -18.57
C THR A 2 -14.55 14.76 -18.50
N PRO A 3 -15.20 13.58 -18.55
CA PRO A 3 -14.51 12.29 -18.60
C PRO A 3 -13.45 12.22 -19.73
N GLU A 4 -13.78 12.73 -20.92
CA GLU A 4 -12.86 12.79 -22.07
C GLU A 4 -11.62 13.66 -21.81
N GLN A 5 -11.78 14.74 -21.02
CA GLN A 5 -10.66 15.58 -20.61
C GLN A 5 -9.73 14.87 -19.62
N ILE A 6 -10.26 13.98 -18.78
CA ILE A 6 -9.49 13.17 -17.84
C ILE A 6 -8.70 12.10 -18.60
N GLU A 7 -9.36 11.38 -19.50
CA GLU A 7 -8.76 10.30 -20.31
C GLU A 7 -7.57 10.80 -21.14
N ARG A 8 -7.77 11.88 -21.90
CA ARG A 8 -6.69 12.52 -22.69
C ARG A 8 -5.50 12.95 -21.84
N ARG A 9 -5.73 13.29 -20.58
CA ARG A 9 -4.67 13.70 -19.65
C ARG A 9 -3.94 12.49 -19.09
N LEU A 10 -4.64 11.41 -18.77
CA LEU A 10 -4.06 10.13 -18.34
C LEU A 10 -3.21 9.48 -19.44
N GLU A 11 -3.67 9.46 -20.69
CA GLU A 11 -2.90 8.91 -21.82
C GLU A 11 -1.50 9.55 -21.97
N ARG A 12 -1.40 10.85 -21.65
CA ARG A 12 -0.13 11.57 -21.70
C ARG A 12 0.76 11.33 -20.47
N LEU A 13 0.16 11.04 -19.32
CA LEU A 13 0.84 10.93 -18.02
C LEU A 13 1.26 9.50 -17.68
N LEU A 14 0.44 8.51 -17.99
CA LEU A 14 0.72 7.10 -17.67
C LEU A 14 2.08 6.61 -18.20
N PRO A 15 2.55 6.99 -19.41
CA PRO A 15 3.89 6.63 -19.87
C PRO A 15 5.05 7.21 -19.03
N THR A 16 4.81 8.27 -18.26
CA THR A 16 5.82 8.89 -17.39
C THR A 16 5.81 8.32 -15.98
N VAL A 17 4.87 7.42 -15.66
CA VAL A 17 4.77 6.80 -14.33
C VAL A 17 5.76 5.63 -14.23
N ALA A 18 6.70 5.73 -13.29
CA ALA A 18 7.62 4.63 -13.00
C ALA A 18 6.95 3.61 -12.09
N LYS A 19 6.95 2.33 -12.51
CA LYS A 19 6.44 1.18 -11.73
C LYS A 19 4.96 1.37 -11.27
N PRO A 20 4.01 1.58 -12.21
CA PRO A 20 2.63 1.96 -11.90
C PRO A 20 1.90 0.99 -10.97
N GLY A 21 2.20 -0.32 -11.04
CA GLY A 21 1.62 -1.33 -10.15
C GLY A 21 1.94 -1.15 -8.66
N ARG A 22 2.90 -0.29 -8.29
CA ARG A 22 3.19 0.04 -6.88
C ARG A 22 2.21 1.03 -6.26
N TYR A 23 1.41 1.72 -7.08
CA TYR A 23 0.49 2.75 -6.61
C TYR A 23 -0.96 2.32 -6.63
N THR A 24 -1.26 1.12 -7.12
CA THR A 24 -2.63 0.62 -7.22
C THR A 24 -3.17 0.10 -5.89
N GLY A 25 -2.29 -0.15 -4.90
CA GLY A 25 -2.64 -0.79 -3.65
C GLY A 25 -3.19 -2.21 -3.88
N GLY A 26 -3.86 -2.76 -2.85
CA GLY A 26 -4.56 -4.05 -2.96
C GLY A 26 -3.64 -5.25 -3.06
N GLU A 27 -2.49 -5.21 -2.39
CA GLU A 27 -1.56 -6.34 -2.37
C GLU A 27 -2.21 -7.59 -1.79
N LEU A 28 -1.79 -8.75 -2.27
CA LEU A 28 -2.24 -10.04 -1.74
C LEU A 28 -1.93 -10.09 -0.23
N ASN A 29 -2.94 -10.42 0.57
CA ASN A 29 -2.90 -10.44 2.04
C ASN A 29 -2.89 -9.07 2.73
N SER A 30 -3.16 -7.98 2.01
CA SER A 30 -3.47 -6.70 2.66
C SER A 30 -4.78 -6.80 3.45
N LEU A 31 -4.73 -6.41 4.72
CA LEU A 31 -5.87 -6.30 5.62
C LEU A 31 -6.31 -4.84 5.68
N VAL A 32 -7.52 -4.56 5.22
CA VAL A 32 -8.10 -3.20 5.23
C VAL A 32 -9.01 -3.08 6.45
N LYS A 33 -8.75 -2.08 7.31
CA LYS A 33 -9.64 -1.71 8.43
C LYS A 33 -10.11 -0.27 8.27
N ASP A 34 -11.18 0.07 8.97
CA ASP A 34 -11.66 1.44 9.06
C ASP A 34 -10.71 2.28 9.93
N TRP A 35 -10.01 3.23 9.30
CA TRP A 35 -9.03 4.08 9.95
C TRP A 35 -9.63 4.94 11.06
N ASP A 36 -10.90 5.32 10.96
CA ASP A 36 -11.58 6.17 11.94
C ASP A 36 -11.95 5.41 13.22
N GLN A 37 -11.98 4.08 13.17
CA GLN A 37 -12.30 3.22 14.32
C GLN A 37 -11.06 2.76 15.10
N ILE A 38 -9.85 3.08 14.62
CA ILE A 38 -8.58 2.58 15.18
C ILE A 38 -7.83 3.69 15.92
N GLY A 39 -7.54 3.45 17.20
CA GLY A 39 -6.86 4.42 18.07
C GLY A 39 -5.35 4.49 17.90
N THR A 40 -4.70 3.43 17.39
CA THR A 40 -3.23 3.40 17.20
C THR A 40 -2.86 2.82 15.83
N ARG A 41 -2.01 3.54 15.10
CA ARG A 41 -1.61 3.21 13.73
C ARG A 41 -0.10 3.05 13.67
N VAL A 42 0.37 1.98 13.03
CA VAL A 42 1.77 1.59 13.00
C VAL A 42 2.25 1.54 11.56
N CYS A 43 3.31 2.30 11.26
CA CYS A 43 4.00 2.18 9.98
C CYS A 43 5.21 1.27 10.17
N LEU A 44 5.28 0.19 9.39
CA LEU A 44 6.41 -0.72 9.39
C LEU A 44 7.34 -0.36 8.23
N ALA A 45 8.53 0.16 8.55
CA ALA A 45 9.52 0.55 7.55
C ALA A 45 10.80 -0.29 7.70
N PHE A 46 11.29 -0.83 6.58
CA PHE A 46 12.57 -1.52 6.52
C PHE A 46 13.40 -0.95 5.37
N PRO A 47 14.64 -0.51 5.62
CA PRO A 47 15.49 0.11 4.61
C PRO A 47 16.11 -0.97 3.72
N ASP A 48 15.34 -1.52 2.79
CA ASP A 48 15.81 -2.50 1.81
C ASP A 48 15.38 -2.11 0.40
N VAL A 49 16.14 -2.57 -0.59
CA VAL A 49 15.84 -2.34 -1.99
C VAL A 49 14.73 -3.31 -2.38
N TYR A 50 13.51 -2.79 -2.51
CA TYR A 50 12.32 -3.55 -2.92
C TYR A 50 12.56 -4.44 -4.16
N ASP A 51 13.44 -4.02 -5.07
CA ASP A 51 13.75 -4.75 -6.31
C ASP A 51 14.51 -6.09 -6.09
N ILE A 52 15.05 -6.34 -4.89
CA ILE A 52 15.78 -7.58 -4.56
C ILE A 52 14.80 -8.71 -4.19
N GLY A 53 13.51 -8.39 -3.97
CA GLY A 53 12.42 -9.36 -4.04
C GLY A 53 12.35 -10.39 -2.91
N THR A 54 13.14 -10.26 -1.85
CA THR A 54 13.02 -11.15 -0.68
C THR A 54 12.04 -10.53 0.31
N PRO A 55 10.88 -11.17 0.57
CA PRO A 55 9.97 -10.70 1.61
C PRO A 55 10.70 -10.69 2.95
N ASN A 56 10.64 -9.58 3.67
CA ASN A 56 11.11 -9.55 5.04
C ASN A 56 10.10 -10.31 5.91
N LEU A 57 10.40 -11.58 6.23
CA LEU A 57 9.52 -12.44 7.02
C LEU A 57 9.18 -11.82 8.39
N GLY A 58 10.12 -11.10 9.00
CA GLY A 58 9.88 -10.40 10.26
C GLY A 58 8.80 -9.31 10.12
N LEU A 59 8.88 -8.50 9.07
CA LEU A 59 7.85 -7.50 8.75
C LEU A 59 6.49 -8.15 8.48
N ALA A 60 6.45 -9.26 7.75
CA ALA A 60 5.21 -9.97 7.46
C ALA A 60 4.54 -10.51 8.75
N ILE A 61 5.33 -11.09 9.66
CA ILE A 61 4.84 -11.56 10.97
C ILE A 61 4.34 -10.39 11.82
N LEU A 62 5.09 -9.28 11.88
CA LEU A 62 4.70 -8.10 12.65
C LEU A 62 3.40 -7.48 12.09
N TYR A 63 3.29 -7.38 10.76
CA TYR A 63 2.09 -6.91 10.09
C TYR A 63 0.86 -7.73 10.48
N ASP A 64 0.97 -9.06 10.40
CA ASP A 64 -0.12 -9.98 10.76
C ASP A 64 -0.51 -9.85 12.24
N LEU A 65 0.47 -9.89 13.16
CA LEU A 65 0.21 -9.78 14.59
C LEU A 65 -0.42 -8.43 14.98
N ILE A 66 0.02 -7.32 14.38
CA ILE A 66 -0.57 -6.00 14.62
C ILE A 66 -2.00 -5.97 14.07
N ASN A 67 -2.21 -6.46 12.86
CA ASN A 67 -3.53 -6.42 12.22
C ASN A 67 -4.53 -7.45 12.76
N GLN A 68 -4.12 -8.46 13.53
CA GLN A 68 -5.05 -9.30 14.29
C GLN A 68 -5.70 -8.58 15.48
N ARG A 69 -5.08 -7.50 15.97
CA ARG A 69 -5.63 -6.74 17.10
C ARG A 69 -6.73 -5.78 16.64
N PRO A 70 -7.89 -5.71 17.33
CA PRO A 70 -8.98 -4.84 16.92
C PRO A 70 -8.68 -3.34 17.14
N ASP A 71 -7.75 -3.01 18.02
CA ASP A 71 -7.40 -1.63 18.41
C ASP A 71 -6.20 -1.05 17.64
N LEU A 72 -5.57 -1.85 16.77
CA LEU A 72 -4.37 -1.47 16.00
C LEU A 72 -4.59 -1.62 14.50
N LEU A 73 -3.84 -0.84 13.72
CA LEU A 73 -3.74 -0.95 12.26
C LEU A 73 -2.27 -0.82 11.86
N ALA A 74 -1.81 -1.67 10.96
CA ALA A 74 -0.55 -1.50 10.26
C ALA A 74 -0.79 -1.31 8.76
N GLU A 75 -0.25 -0.20 8.22
CA GLU A 75 -0.13 0.13 6.79
C GLU A 75 1.18 0.90 6.52
#